data_AF-A0A7R9MT47-F1
#
_entry.id   AF-A0A7R9MT47-F1
#
_cell.length_a   1.000
_cell.length_b   1.000
_cell.length_c   1.000
_cell.angle_alpha   90.00
_cell.angle_beta   90.00
_cell.angle_gamma   90.00
#
_symmetry.space_group_name_H-M   'P 1'
#
loop_
_entity.id
_entity.type
_entity.pdbx_description
1 polymer ?
#
loop_
_entity_poly.entity_id
_entity_poly.type
_entity_poly.pdbx_seq_one_letter_code
_entity_poly.pdbx_strand_id
1 'polypeptide(L)'
;MKIVIRDRFQILMIFTQNKKNKTTVFDRSKRIANIVNALYSQLNIFVVLVGVVIWTEMNEITLSTDGDQTLTNFLHYRRERLISIHPNDNAQLITGSSFDGGV
;
A
#
# COMPACT_ATOMS: atom_id res chain seq x y z
N MET A 1 -0.66 -13.42 34.84
CA MET A 1 -0.99 -13.75 33.44
C MET A 1 -0.75 -12.50 32.60
N LYS A 2 0.36 -12.41 31.83
CA LYS A 2 0.59 -11.27 30.93
C LYS A 2 -0.18 -11.52 29.64
N ILE A 3 -1.28 -10.79 29.45
CA ILE A 3 -1.96 -10.74 28.16
C ILE A 3 -1.07 -9.88 27.25
N VAL A 4 -0.34 -10.51 26.34
CA VAL A 4 0.34 -9.81 25.25
C VAL A 4 -0.68 -9.70 24.14
N ILE A 5 -1.31 -8.54 24.01
CA ILE A 5 -2.12 -8.24 22.83
C ILE A 5 -1.13 -8.05 21.68
N ARG A 6 -1.19 -8.92 20.67
CA ARG A 6 -0.46 -8.74 19.42
C ARG A 6 -1.26 -7.82 18.53
N ASP A 7 -0.68 -6.68 18.17
CA ASP A 7 -1.33 -5.75 17.26
C ASP A 7 -1.36 -6.36 15.86
N ARG A 8 -2.56 -6.48 15.28
CA ARG A 8 -2.72 -6.83 13.87
C ARG A 8 -2.92 -5.56 13.07
N PHE A 9 -2.04 -5.33 12.10
CA PHE A 9 -2.14 -4.21 11.16
C PHE A 9 -2.59 -4.73 9.79
N GLN A 10 -3.70 -4.21 9.31
CA GLN A 10 -4.23 -4.47 7.98
C GLN A 10 -3.60 -3.51 6.99
N ILE A 11 -2.90 -4.06 6.00
CA ILE A 11 -2.27 -3.30 4.92
C ILE A 11 -3.00 -3.51 3.59
N LEU A 12 -3.24 -2.41 2.90
CA LEU A 12 -3.75 -2.37 1.53
C LEU A 12 -2.66 -1.85 0.60
N MET A 13 -2.32 -2.60 -0.44
CA MET A 13 -1.38 -2.13 -1.47
C MET A 13 -2.12 -1.59 -2.67
N ILE A 14 -1.74 -0.40 -3.13
CA ILE A 14 -2.28 0.24 -4.33
C ILE A 14 -1.16 0.35 -5.36
N PHE A 15 -1.42 -0.11 -6.58
CA PHE A 15 -0.46 -0.05 -7.68
C PHE A 15 -0.96 0.83 -8.81
N THR A 16 -0.09 1.72 -9.29
CA THR A 16 -0.31 2.48 -10.53
C THR A 16 0.05 1.61 -11.73
N GLN A 17 -0.76 1.60 -12.79
CA GLN A 17 -0.45 0.78 -13.96
C GLN A 17 0.71 1.36 -14.77
N ASN A 18 1.64 0.46 -15.12
CA ASN A 18 2.60 0.61 -16.22
C ASN A 18 2.58 -0.65 -17.10
N LYS A 19 1.39 -1.05 -17.60
CA LYS A 19 1.21 -2.23 -18.48
C LYS A 19 1.58 -3.59 -17.87
N LYS A 20 1.46 -3.76 -16.55
CA LYS A 20 1.83 -5.01 -15.84
C LYS A 20 0.65 -5.97 -15.67
N ASN A 21 0.91 -7.27 -15.83
CA ASN A 21 -0.08 -8.34 -15.64
C ASN A 21 -0.60 -8.36 -14.19
N LYS A 22 -1.94 -8.33 -14.01
CA LYS A 22 -2.62 -8.32 -12.71
C LYS A 22 -2.17 -9.46 -11.79
N THR A 23 -1.99 -10.67 -12.34
CA THR A 23 -1.53 -11.84 -11.59
C THR A 23 -0.13 -11.61 -11.03
N THR A 24 0.78 -11.06 -11.84
CA THR A 24 2.15 -10.74 -11.41
C THR A 24 2.16 -9.68 -10.31
N VAL A 25 1.30 -8.66 -10.42
CA VAL A 25 1.16 -7.62 -9.37
C VAL A 25 0.65 -8.23 -8.08
N PHE A 26 -0.37 -9.08 -8.14
CA PHE A 26 -0.93 -9.75 -6.96
C PHE A 26 0.10 -10.67 -6.29
N ASP A 27 0.82 -11.49 -7.05
CA ASP A 27 1.86 -12.37 -6.51
C ASP A 27 3.03 -11.59 -5.91
N ARG A 28 3.43 -10.48 -6.55
CA ARG A 28 4.45 -9.59 -5.98
C ARG A 28 3.96 -8.95 -4.69
N SER A 29 2.70 -8.53 -4.62
CA SER A 29 2.09 -7.96 -3.42
C SER A 29 2.12 -8.95 -2.26
N LYS A 30 1.72 -10.20 -2.48
CA LYS A 30 1.82 -11.26 -1.45
C LYS A 30 3.24 -11.42 -0.94
N ARG A 31 4.24 -11.42 -1.83
CA ARG A 31 5.66 -11.50 -1.42
C ARG A 31 6.10 -10.30 -0.58
N ILE A 32 5.74 -9.08 -0.99
CA ILE A 32 6.05 -7.86 -0.23
C ILE A 32 5.40 -7.94 1.16
N ALA A 33 4.12 -8.27 1.25
CA ALA A 33 3.42 -8.39 2.52
C ALA A 33 4.03 -9.45 3.44
N ASN A 34 4.44 -10.60 2.89
CA ASN A 34 5.12 -11.64 3.67
C ASN A 34 6.47 -11.16 4.23
N ILE A 35 7.25 -10.43 3.43
CA ILE A 35 8.52 -9.85 3.88
C ILE A 35 8.27 -8.82 4.98
N VAL A 36 7.32 -7.90 4.77
CA VAL A 36 6.94 -6.89 5.76
C VAL A 36 6.48 -7.57 7.06
N ASN A 37 5.59 -8.57 6.98
CA ASN A 37 5.14 -9.31 8.15
C ASN A 37 6.31 -9.99 8.90
N ALA A 38 7.26 -10.59 8.19
CA ALA A 38 8.45 -11.18 8.81
C ALA A 38 9.30 -10.14 9.54
N LEU A 39 9.52 -8.96 8.94
CA LEU A 39 10.27 -7.86 9.55
C LEU A 39 9.59 -7.32 10.82
N TYR A 40 8.27 -7.10 10.77
CA TYR A 40 7.51 -6.56 11.89
C TYR A 40 7.19 -7.60 12.99
N SER A 41 7.25 -8.89 12.68
CA SER A 41 7.00 -9.96 13.66
C SER A 41 7.95 -9.93 14.86
N GLN A 42 9.18 -9.44 14.66
CA GLN A 42 10.18 -9.26 15.71
C GLN A 42 9.76 -8.22 16.76
N LEU A 43 8.85 -7.31 16.37
CA LEU A 43 8.29 -6.27 17.23
C LEU A 43 6.91 -6.67 17.80
N ASN A 44 6.52 -7.94 17.68
CA ASN A 44 5.17 -8.45 18.02
C ASN A 44 4.02 -7.82 17.20
N ILE A 45 4.33 -7.27 16.03
CA ILE A 45 3.36 -6.71 15.09
C ILE A 45 3.07 -7.74 14.00
N PHE A 46 1.79 -8.02 13.75
CA PHE A 46 1.36 -8.94 12.69
C PHE A 46 0.74 -8.16 11.54
N VAL A 47 1.35 -8.22 10.36
CA VAL A 47 0.89 -7.48 9.18
C VAL A 47 0.10 -8.42 8.27
N VAL A 48 -1.12 -8.02 7.93
CA VAL A 48 -2.03 -8.79 7.07
C VAL A 48 -2.33 -8.00 5.81
N LEU A 49 -2.03 -8.58 4.65
CA LEU A 49 -2.49 -8.05 3.38
C LEU A 49 -3.99 -8.29 3.22
N VAL A 50 -4.79 -7.22 3.31
CA VAL A 50 -6.26 -7.33 3.19
C VAL A 50 -6.76 -7.04 1.79
N GLY A 51 -5.95 -6.42 0.93
CA GLY A 51 -6.33 -6.18 -0.45
C GLY A 51 -5.19 -5.67 -1.31
N VAL A 52 -5.42 -5.74 -2.62
CA VAL A 52 -4.56 -5.14 -3.64
C VAL A 52 -5.46 -4.39 -4.61
N VAL A 53 -5.29 -3.08 -4.72
CA VAL A 53 -5.99 -2.23 -5.69
C VAL A 53 -5.02 -1.94 -6.83
N ILE A 54 -5.48 -2.11 -8.06
CA ILE A 54 -4.70 -1.82 -9.26
C ILE A 54 -5.49 -0.81 -10.08
N TRP A 55 -4.93 0.39 -10.25
CA TRP A 55 -5.51 1.40 -11.12
C TRP A 55 -5.18 1.04 -12.57
N THR A 56 -6.16 0.53 -13.34
CA THR A 56 -5.92 -0.01 -14.69
C THR A 56 -6.24 0.93 -15.83
N GLU A 57 -7.28 1.74 -15.68
CA GLU A 57 -7.74 2.65 -16.74
C GLU A 57 -6.99 3.98 -16.67
N MET A 58 -6.90 4.54 -15.48
CA MET A 58 -6.20 5.78 -15.19
C MET A 58 -5.80 5.81 -13.72
N ASN A 59 -4.82 6.66 -13.39
CA ASN A 59 -4.50 6.92 -12.00
C ASN A 59 -5.65 7.68 -11.34
N GLU A 60 -6.06 7.25 -10.14
CA GLU A 60 -7.11 7.93 -9.36
C GLU A 60 -6.61 9.21 -8.69
N ILE A 61 -5.29 9.44 -8.73
CA ILE A 61 -4.63 10.67 -8.28
C ILE A 61 -3.67 11.16 -9.35
N THR A 62 -3.39 12.45 -9.34
CA THR A 62 -2.29 13.04 -10.10
C THR A 62 -0.96 12.64 -9.46
N LEU A 63 -0.10 11.97 -10.23
CA LEU A 63 1.28 11.68 -9.83
C LEU A 63 2.16 12.86 -10.26
N SER A 64 2.97 13.36 -9.32
CA SER A 64 3.99 14.40 -9.56
C SER A 64 5.38 13.78 -9.43
N THR A 65 6.40 14.40 -10.05
CA THR A 65 7.80 14.08 -9.73
C THR A 65 8.16 14.57 -8.33
N ASP A 66 7.44 15.55 -7.80
CA ASP A 66 7.48 15.88 -6.37
C ASP A 66 6.78 14.77 -5.56
N GLY A 67 7.56 14.06 -4.76
CA GLY A 67 7.09 12.97 -3.90
C GLY A 67 6.12 13.43 -2.81
N ASP A 68 6.31 14.62 -2.24
CA ASP A 68 5.45 15.18 -1.20
C ASP A 68 4.08 15.56 -1.76
N GLN A 69 4.07 16.10 -2.97
CA GLN A 69 2.82 16.39 -3.68
C GLN A 69 2.05 15.09 -3.99
N THR A 70 2.75 14.04 -4.43
CA THR A 70 2.14 12.72 -4.70
C THR A 70 1.60 12.08 -3.43
N LEU A 71 2.36 12.13 -2.32
CA LEU A 71 1.94 11.63 -1.02
C LEU A 71 0.69 12.37 -0.53
N THR A 72 0.66 13.69 -0.65
CA THR A 72 -0.48 14.53 -0.30
C THR A 72 -1.73 14.11 -1.08
N ASN A 73 -1.61 13.98 -2.40
CA ASN A 73 -2.72 13.54 -3.26
C ASN A 73 -3.22 12.14 -2.85
N PHE A 74 -2.31 11.21 -2.55
CA PHE A 74 -2.66 9.87 -2.11
C PHE A 74 -3.39 9.84 -0.75
N LEU A 75 -2.96 10.66 0.21
CA LEU A 75 -3.60 10.76 1.51
C LEU A 75 -5.01 11.34 1.41
N HIS A 76 -5.23 12.34 0.54
CA HIS A 76 -6.56 12.87 0.22
C HIS A 76 -7.46 11.78 -0.38
N TYR A 77 -6.98 11.08 -1.41
CA TYR A 77 -7.71 9.95 -2.01
C TYR A 77 -8.05 8.86 -0.98
N ARG A 78 -7.10 8.54 -0.08
CA ARG A 78 -7.35 7.53 0.97
C ARG A 78 -8.50 7.94 1.87
N ARG A 79 -8.50 9.19 2.31
CA ARG A 79 -9.48 9.75 3.24
C ARG A 79 -10.87 9.83 2.62
N GLU A 80 -10.96 10.27 1.37
CA GLU A 80 -12.25 10.59 0.75
C GLU A 80 -12.89 9.39 0.05
N ARG A 81 -12.09 8.44 -0.45
CA ARG A 81 -12.59 7.34 -1.28
C ARG A 81 -12.12 5.97 -0.83
N LEU A 82 -10.84 5.79 -0.56
CA LEU A 82 -10.31 4.44 -0.34
C LEU A 82 -10.84 3.80 0.95
N ILE A 83 -10.88 4.55 2.05
CA ILE A 83 -11.24 4.02 3.37
C ILE A 83 -12.69 3.55 3.43
N SER A 84 -13.60 4.17 2.67
CA SER A 84 -15.01 3.77 2.61
C SER A 84 -15.23 2.50 1.81
N ILE A 85 -14.40 2.24 0.80
CA ILE A 85 -14.47 1.05 -0.07
C ILE A 85 -13.69 -0.12 0.55
N HIS A 86 -12.50 0.15 1.08
CA HIS A 86 -11.60 -0.82 1.70
C HIS A 86 -11.10 -0.31 3.04
N PRO A 87 -11.83 -0.56 4.14
CA PRO A 87 -11.35 -0.28 5.49
C PRO A 87 -10.00 -0.97 5.76
N ASN A 88 -9.02 -0.21 6.25
CA ASN A 88 -7.67 -0.68 6.58
C ASN A 88 -7.00 0.25 7.59
N ASP A 89 -6.03 -0.27 8.32
CA ASP A 89 -5.18 0.52 9.21
C ASP A 89 -4.19 1.35 8.40
N ASN A 90 -3.58 0.74 7.39
CA ASN A 90 -2.56 1.36 6.55
C ASN A 90 -2.75 1.03 5.05
N ALA A 91 -2.44 2.01 4.20
CA ALA A 91 -2.43 1.84 2.76
C ALA A 91 -1.09 2.34 2.18
N GLN A 92 -0.54 1.59 1.24
CA GLN A 92 0.73 1.89 0.58
C GLN A 92 0.53 2.07 -0.92
N LEU A 93 0.96 3.21 -1.47
CA LEU A 93 1.01 3.44 -2.91
C LEU A 93 2.35 2.94 -3.47
N ILE A 94 2.28 2.11 -4.50
CA ILE A 94 3.44 1.56 -5.21
C ILE A 94 3.36 2.05 -6.65
N THR A 95 4.28 2.93 -7.01
CA THR A 95 4.34 3.52 -8.36
C THR A 95 5.64 3.15 -9.06
N GLY A 96 5.61 3.16 -10.39
CA GLY A 96 6.82 3.08 -11.22
C GLY A 96 7.36 4.45 -11.64
N SER A 97 6.68 5.55 -11.25
CA SER A 97 7.19 6.91 -11.45
C SER A 97 8.43 7.13 -10.59
N SER A 98 9.37 7.91 -11.12
CA SER A 98 10.53 8.38 -10.36
C SER A 98 10.21 9.71 -9.70
N PHE A 99 10.60 9.89 -8.45
CA PHE A 99 10.51 11.18 -7.78
C PHE A 99 11.82 11.96 -7.85
N ASP A 100 11.71 13.28 -7.85
CA ASP A 100 12.84 14.19 -7.74
C ASP A 100 13.53 13.94 -6.40
N GLY A 101 14.85 13.71 -6.44
CA GLY A 101 15.62 13.29 -5.25
C GLY A 101 15.91 11.78 -5.15
N GLY A 102 15.45 10.97 -6.10
CA GLY A 102 15.89 9.58 -6.26
C GLY A 102 15.22 8.56 -5.34
N VAL A 103 14.03 8.90 -4.83
CA VAL A 103 13.13 7.96 -4.16
C VAL A 103 12.14 7.37 -5.16
#